data_AF-A0A1H2FFV4-F1
#
_entry.id   AF-A0A1H2FFV4-F1
#
_cell.length_a   1.000
_cell.length_b   1.000
_cell.length_c   1.000
_cell.angle_alpha   90.00
_cell.angle_beta   90.00
_cell.angle_gamma   90.00
#
_symmetry.space_group_name_H-M   'P 1'
#
loop_
_entity.id
_entity.type
_entity.pdbx_description
1 polymer ?
#
loop_
_entity_poly.entity_id
_entity_poly.type
_entity_poly.pdbx_seq_one_letter_code
_entity_poly.pdbx_strand_id
1 'polypeptide(L)'
;MKLHWLLALVVLSLVVARADDTEPPTVFFAQIVKDHGTVSISDGASLFTFSKDGTFKQRPLGISGRTVEGRWVEADQSWGNASFIITGNWSWVNGISPPSDPRRMVMAIYPFGKFGTLEQFGKEIPVYKTYFVIEELVKTPAAPPTPQGP
;
A
#
# COMPACT_ATOMS: atom_id res chain seq x y z
N MET A 1 29.70 -19.55 -65.21
CA MET A 1 28.42 -18.83 -65.27
C MET A 1 27.37 -19.64 -64.52
N LYS A 2 26.64 -18.99 -63.59
CA LYS A 2 25.48 -19.48 -62.82
C LYS A 2 25.86 -20.54 -61.76
N LEU A 3 26.13 -20.22 -60.48
CA LEU A 3 25.38 -19.41 -59.49
C LEU A 3 23.90 -19.84 -59.42
N HIS A 4 23.39 -19.90 -58.19
CA HIS A 4 22.05 -20.33 -57.77
C HIS A 4 21.96 -21.87 -57.58
N TRP A 5 21.74 -22.46 -56.41
CA TRP A 5 21.06 -21.97 -55.21
C TRP A 5 21.64 -22.71 -53.99
N LEU A 6 22.42 -21.99 -53.17
CA LEU A 6 22.51 -22.30 -51.74
C LEU A 6 21.10 -22.07 -51.17
N LEU A 7 20.28 -23.12 -51.13
CA LEU A 7 19.08 -23.19 -50.28
C LEU A 7 19.50 -23.47 -48.83
N ALA A 8 20.52 -22.74 -48.40
CA ALA A 8 20.97 -22.60 -47.02
C ALA A 8 20.70 -21.15 -46.65
N LEU A 9 19.43 -20.77 -46.58
CA LEU A 9 19.06 -19.53 -45.94
C LEU A 9 17.70 -19.73 -45.27
N VAL A 10 17.82 -19.96 -43.97
CA VAL A 10 16.91 -19.38 -42.99
C VAL A 10 15.50 -19.92 -43.14
N VAL A 11 15.30 -21.16 -42.67
CA VAL A 11 14.09 -21.45 -41.90
C VAL A 11 14.07 -20.40 -40.81
N LEU A 12 13.32 -19.34 -41.09
CA LEU A 12 13.01 -18.23 -40.22
C LEU A 12 12.23 -18.86 -39.07
N SER A 13 12.97 -19.36 -38.08
CA SER A 13 12.46 -19.69 -36.76
C SER A 13 11.96 -18.38 -36.18
N LEU A 14 10.75 -18.00 -36.59
CA LEU A 14 9.96 -16.95 -35.98
C LEU A 14 9.64 -17.48 -34.58
N VAL A 15 10.61 -17.40 -33.68
CA VAL A 15 10.36 -17.45 -32.25
C VAL A 15 9.59 -16.17 -31.98
N VAL A 16 8.28 -16.26 -32.17
CA VAL A 16 7.34 -15.32 -31.59
C VAL A 16 7.53 -15.51 -30.09
N ALA A 17 8.45 -14.72 -29.53
CA ALA A 17 8.47 -14.48 -28.11
C ALA A 17 7.09 -13.88 -27.81
N ARG A 18 6.17 -14.72 -27.36
CA ARG A 18 5.00 -14.23 -26.66
C ARG A 18 5.57 -13.49 -25.47
N ALA A 19 5.51 -12.16 -25.52
CA ALA A 19 5.45 -11.40 -24.30
C ALA A 19 4.25 -11.98 -23.56
N ASP A 20 4.53 -12.84 -22.58
CA ASP A 20 3.51 -13.28 -21.65
C ASP A 20 3.12 -12.01 -20.88
N ASP A 21 2.16 -11.28 -21.43
CA ASP A 21 1.31 -10.33 -20.72
C ASP A 21 0.39 -11.10 -19.75
N THR A 22 0.92 -12.15 -19.10
CA THR A 22 0.31 -12.70 -17.91
C THR A 22 0.34 -11.59 -16.88
N GLU A 23 -0.83 -11.02 -16.63
CA GLU A 23 -1.04 -10.10 -15.53
C GLU A 23 -0.38 -10.70 -14.28
N PRO A 24 0.45 -9.93 -13.56
CA PRO A 24 1.11 -10.45 -12.38
C PRO A 24 0.04 -11.02 -11.43
N PRO A 25 0.31 -12.16 -10.78
CA PRO A 25 -0.67 -12.81 -9.93
C PRO A 25 -1.22 -11.81 -8.92
N THR A 26 -2.54 -11.75 -8.83
CA THR A 26 -3.25 -10.94 -7.85
C THR A 26 -2.79 -11.34 -6.45
N VAL A 27 -2.07 -10.46 -5.76
CA VAL A 27 -1.58 -10.74 -4.39
C VAL A 27 -2.51 -10.09 -3.37
N PHE A 28 -3.00 -10.89 -2.42
CA PHE A 28 -3.91 -10.43 -1.37
C PHE A 28 -3.17 -9.78 -0.21
N PHE A 29 -3.77 -8.73 0.35
CA PHE A 29 -3.12 -7.88 1.34
C PHE A 29 -2.66 -8.61 2.60
N ALA A 30 -3.53 -9.42 3.18
CA ALA A 30 -3.23 -10.19 4.38
C ALA A 30 -2.01 -11.11 4.18
N GLN A 31 -1.85 -11.68 2.99
CA GLN A 31 -0.71 -12.53 2.65
C GLN A 31 0.59 -11.73 2.62
N ILE A 32 0.59 -10.55 1.98
CA ILE A 32 1.79 -9.71 1.90
C ILE A 32 2.25 -9.25 3.28
N VAL A 33 1.32 -8.77 4.12
CA VAL A 33 1.67 -8.35 5.48
C VAL A 33 2.21 -9.52 6.29
N LYS A 34 1.64 -10.71 6.14
CA LYS A 34 2.09 -11.92 6.84
C LYS A 34 3.51 -12.32 6.46
N ASP A 35 3.84 -12.24 5.16
CA ASP A 35 5.10 -12.70 4.59
C ASP A 35 6.23 -11.68 4.74
N HIS A 36 5.95 -10.40 4.50
CA HIS A 36 6.96 -9.33 4.49
C HIS A 36 7.04 -8.56 5.82
N GLY A 37 6.11 -8.80 6.73
CA GLY A 37 6.04 -8.13 8.03
C GLY A 37 5.52 -6.69 7.97
N THR A 38 5.73 -5.98 6.87
CA THR A 38 5.15 -4.65 6.61
C THR A 38 4.72 -4.50 5.16
N VAL A 39 3.68 -3.71 4.94
CA VAL A 39 3.18 -3.30 3.62
C VAL A 39 3.02 -1.80 3.62
N SER A 40 3.54 -1.15 2.57
CA SER A 40 3.33 0.27 2.35
C SER A 40 2.63 0.52 1.02
N ILE A 41 1.66 1.43 1.03
CA ILE A 41 0.92 1.91 -0.13
C ILE A 41 0.91 3.43 -0.15
N SER A 42 0.60 4.04 -1.29
CA SER A 42 0.58 5.49 -1.43
C SER A 42 -0.52 5.95 -2.39
N ASP A 43 -1.11 7.11 -2.08
CA ASP A 43 -1.96 7.90 -2.99
C ASP A 43 -1.16 8.97 -3.78
N GLY A 44 0.18 8.96 -3.66
CA GLY A 44 1.07 9.96 -4.25
C GLY A 44 1.31 11.19 -3.36
N ALA A 45 0.52 11.42 -2.31
CA ALA A 45 0.71 12.51 -1.36
C ALA A 45 1.12 12.01 0.04
N SER A 46 0.65 10.82 0.41
CA SER A 46 0.85 10.18 1.70
C SER A 46 1.35 8.76 1.50
N LEU A 47 2.12 8.29 2.49
CA LEU A 47 2.50 6.90 2.64
C LEU A 47 1.69 6.29 3.78
N PHE A 48 1.07 5.15 3.51
CA PHE A 48 0.30 4.37 4.46
C PHE A 48 1.04 3.05 4.69
N THR A 49 1.47 2.80 5.92
CA THR A 49 2.25 1.63 6.29
C THR A 49 1.49 0.80 7.31
N PHE A 50 1.33 -0.48 6.99
CA PHE A 50 0.67 -1.49 7.79
C PHE A 50 1.70 -2.52 8.22
N SER A 51 1.83 -2.71 9.52
CA SER A 51 2.73 -3.68 10.11
C SER A 51 1.97 -4.91 10.58
N LYS A 52 2.59 -6.08 10.49
CA LYS A 52 2.03 -7.38 10.89
C LYS A 52 1.63 -7.45 12.37
N ASP A 53 2.25 -6.63 13.21
CA ASP A 53 1.88 -6.49 14.62
C ASP A 53 0.55 -5.75 14.82
N GLY A 54 -0.11 -5.28 13.75
CA GLY A 54 -1.32 -4.48 13.78
C GLY A 54 -1.07 -2.98 13.88
N THR A 55 0.17 -2.51 13.80
CA THR A 55 0.50 -1.08 13.85
C THR A 55 0.23 -0.42 12.49
N PHE A 56 -0.38 0.76 12.52
CA PHE A 56 -0.65 1.57 11.34
C PHE A 56 0.05 2.93 11.45
N LYS A 57 0.68 3.36 10.36
CA LYS A 57 1.27 4.70 10.24
C LYS A 57 0.90 5.35 8.92
N GLN A 58 0.42 6.57 8.98
CA GLN A 58 0.33 7.47 7.82
C GLN A 58 1.32 8.62 8.01
N ARG A 59 2.04 8.97 6.96
CA ARG A 59 2.88 10.17 6.91
C ARG A 59 2.82 10.82 5.53
N PRO A 60 2.98 12.15 5.43
CA PRO A 60 3.08 12.77 4.12
C PRO A 60 4.39 12.36 3.44
N LEU A 61 4.36 12.34 2.11
CA LEU A 61 5.56 12.20 1.30
C LEU A 61 6.32 13.52 1.16
N GLY A 62 5.61 14.65 1.27
CA GLY A 62 6.19 15.99 1.31
C GLY A 62 6.58 16.48 2.70
N ILE A 63 6.91 17.78 2.78
CA ILE A 63 7.35 18.46 4.01
C ILE A 63 6.17 18.79 4.95
N SER A 64 4.95 18.79 4.41
CA SER A 64 3.71 19.16 5.11
C SER A 64 2.63 18.10 4.88
N GLY A 65 1.81 17.88 5.89
CA GLY A 65 0.63 17.03 5.78
C GLY A 65 0.20 16.43 7.11
N ARG A 66 -0.84 15.61 7.02
CA ARG A 66 -1.36 14.87 8.16
C ARG A 66 -0.54 13.62 8.42
N THR A 67 -0.43 13.28 9.69
CA THR A 67 0.16 12.04 10.19
C THR A 67 -0.90 11.29 10.96
N VAL A 68 -0.83 9.96 10.93
CA VAL A 68 -1.69 9.09 11.74
C VAL A 68 -0.81 8.03 12.35
N GLU A 69 -0.94 7.85 13.65
CA GLU A 69 -0.33 6.72 14.36
C GLU A 69 -1.44 5.95 15.08
N GLY A 70 -1.49 4.65 14.85
CA GLY A 70 -2.61 3.85 15.32
C GLY A 70 -2.45 2.36 15.13
N ARG A 71 -3.60 1.70 15.11
CA ARG A 71 -3.75 0.26 14.97
C ARG A 71 -4.68 -0.03 13.81
N TRP A 72 -4.47 -1.15 13.15
CA TRP A 72 -5.37 -1.66 12.12
C TRP A 72 -5.81 -3.07 12.46
N VAL A 73 -7.02 -3.41 12.03
CA VAL A 73 -7.56 -4.77 12.02
C VAL A 73 -8.28 -5.00 10.70
N GLU A 74 -8.24 -6.23 10.21
CA GLU A 74 -9.04 -6.66 9.06
C GLU A 74 -10.50 -6.84 9.52
N ALA A 75 -11.45 -6.30 8.75
CA ALA A 75 -12.86 -6.25 9.13
C ALA A 75 -13.74 -7.15 8.29
N ASP A 76 -13.58 -7.13 6.97
CA ASP A 76 -14.30 -7.99 6.03
C ASP A 76 -13.48 -8.16 4.74
N GLN A 77 -13.71 -9.28 4.06
CA GLN A 77 -13.27 -9.54 2.70
C GLN A 77 -14.52 -9.67 1.84
N SER A 78 -15.02 -8.53 1.35
CA SER A 78 -16.17 -8.51 0.44
C SER A 78 -15.66 -8.27 -0.99
N TRP A 79 -16.21 -8.95 -1.99
CA TRP A 79 -16.02 -8.63 -3.42
C TRP A 79 -14.56 -8.59 -3.94
N GLY A 80 -13.63 -9.30 -3.30
CA GLY A 80 -12.24 -9.38 -3.74
C GLY A 80 -11.34 -8.23 -3.28
N ASN A 81 -11.86 -7.29 -2.48
CA ASN A 81 -11.09 -6.28 -1.76
C ASN A 81 -11.08 -6.59 -0.26
N ALA A 82 -10.03 -6.15 0.43
CA ALA A 82 -9.91 -6.28 1.89
C ALA A 82 -10.24 -4.95 2.55
N SER A 83 -11.15 -4.96 3.52
CA SER A 83 -11.51 -3.78 4.30
C SER A 83 -10.82 -3.78 5.66
N PHE A 84 -10.21 -2.66 5.99
CA PHE A 84 -9.42 -2.47 7.21
C PHE A 84 -10.02 -1.37 8.07
N ILE A 85 -10.22 -1.68 9.34
CA ILE A 85 -10.57 -0.68 10.36
C ILE A 85 -9.27 -0.20 10.98
N ILE A 86 -9.04 1.11 10.88
CA ILE A 86 -7.87 1.80 11.42
C ILE A 86 -8.34 2.73 12.52
N THR A 87 -7.77 2.59 13.72
CA THR A 87 -8.02 3.49 14.84
C THR A 87 -6.71 4.13 15.25
N GLY A 88 -6.68 5.46 15.33
CA GLY A 88 -5.41 6.16 15.59
C GLY A 88 -5.59 7.63 15.88
N ASN A 89 -4.50 8.25 16.30
CA ASN A 89 -4.45 9.69 16.57
C ASN A 89 -3.97 10.42 15.33
N TRP A 90 -4.74 11.42 14.92
CA TRP A 90 -4.43 12.27 13.78
C TRP A 90 -3.64 13.48 14.23
N SER A 91 -2.54 13.75 13.55
CA SER A 91 -1.70 14.91 13.81
C SER A 91 -1.29 15.62 12.52
N TRP A 92 -0.59 16.74 12.65
CA TRP A 92 0.13 17.37 11.55
C TRP A 92 1.62 17.22 11.80
N VAL A 93 2.43 17.12 10.75
CA VAL A 93 3.90 17.04 10.86
C VAL A 93 4.49 18.22 11.66
N ASN A 94 3.86 19.38 11.62
CA ASN A 94 4.27 20.58 12.36
C ASN A 94 3.71 20.64 13.80
N GLY A 95 3.01 19.62 14.27
CA GLY A 95 2.45 19.54 15.62
C GLY A 95 1.20 20.40 15.88
N ILE A 96 0.56 20.98 14.84
CA ILE A 96 -0.58 21.91 15.02
C ILE A 96 -1.89 21.20 15.44
N SER A 97 -2.03 19.89 15.22
CA SER A 97 -3.22 19.17 15.69
C SER A 97 -3.30 19.14 17.22
N PRO A 98 -4.52 19.16 17.78
CA PRO A 98 -4.73 18.84 19.18
C PRO A 98 -4.08 17.50 19.55
N PRO A 99 -3.52 17.35 20.77
CA PRO A 99 -2.89 16.10 21.23
C PRO A 99 -3.81 14.87 21.21
N SER A 100 -5.12 15.08 21.06
CA SER A 100 -6.17 14.08 21.08
C SER A 100 -7.19 14.30 19.97
N ASP A 101 -6.78 14.08 18.71
CA ASP A 101 -7.72 13.88 17.59
C ASP A 101 -7.81 12.38 17.23
N PRO A 102 -8.37 11.53 18.11
CA PRO A 102 -8.54 10.12 17.83
C PRO A 102 -9.66 9.94 16.80
N ARG A 103 -9.40 9.09 15.82
CA ARG A 103 -10.34 8.80 14.73
C ARG A 103 -10.38 7.32 14.42
N ARG A 104 -11.51 6.91 13.86
CA ARG A 104 -11.71 5.63 13.20
C ARG A 104 -11.82 5.87 11.69
N MET A 105 -11.06 5.10 10.92
CA MET A 105 -11.04 5.13 9.46
C MET A 105 -11.31 3.72 8.94
N VAL A 106 -12.20 3.57 7.97
CA VAL A 106 -12.40 2.31 7.25
C VAL A 106 -11.79 2.48 5.86
N MET A 107 -10.84 1.63 5.52
CA MET A 107 -10.13 1.66 4.25
C MET A 107 -10.32 0.34 3.52
N ALA A 108 -10.89 0.38 2.32
CA ALA A 108 -10.93 -0.76 1.41
C ALA A 108 -9.72 -0.70 0.49
N ILE A 109 -8.90 -1.75 0.51
CA ILE A 109 -7.70 -1.88 -0.32
C ILE A 109 -7.94 -2.98 -1.34
N TYR A 110 -7.82 -2.61 -2.60
CA TYR A 110 -7.98 -3.54 -3.72
C TYR A 110 -6.71 -4.39 -3.88
N PRO A 111 -6.80 -5.52 -4.58
CA PRO A 111 -5.65 -6.38 -4.76
C PRO A 111 -4.45 -5.65 -5.36
N PHE A 112 -3.28 -6.12 -4.95
CA PHE A 112 -2.03 -5.47 -5.30
C PHE A 112 -1.65 -5.71 -6.76
N GLY A 113 -1.21 -4.63 -7.41
CA GLY A 113 -0.49 -4.69 -8.68
C GLY A 113 1.01 -4.86 -8.45
N LYS A 114 1.80 -4.27 -9.35
CA LYS A 114 3.27 -4.37 -9.32
C LYS A 114 3.88 -3.69 -8.08
N PHE A 115 4.85 -4.36 -7.47
CA PHE A 115 5.75 -3.76 -6.49
C PHE A 115 6.61 -2.67 -7.13
N GLY A 116 6.85 -1.59 -6.41
CA GLY A 116 7.71 -0.49 -6.86
C GLY A 116 8.44 0.18 -5.70
N THR A 117 9.17 1.24 -6.03
CA THR A 117 9.81 2.11 -5.06
C THR A 117 9.28 3.54 -5.22
N LEU A 118 9.26 4.27 -4.12
CA LEU A 118 9.01 5.70 -4.09
C LEU A 118 10.17 6.40 -3.39
N GLU A 119 10.69 7.47 -3.96
CA GLU A 119 11.73 8.28 -3.34
C GLU A 119 11.12 9.29 -2.38
N GLN A 120 11.62 9.32 -1.15
CA GLN A 120 11.28 10.34 -0.18
C GLN A 120 12.53 10.84 0.54
N PHE A 121 12.81 12.13 0.41
CA PHE A 121 14.01 12.78 0.98
C PHE A 121 15.30 12.02 0.63
N GLY A 122 15.45 11.57 -0.63
CA GLY A 122 16.62 10.82 -1.09
C GLY A 122 16.67 9.35 -0.65
N LYS A 123 15.61 8.83 0.00
CA LYS A 123 15.51 7.42 0.38
C LYS A 123 14.44 6.71 -0.44
N GLU A 124 14.81 5.58 -1.06
CA GLU A 124 13.85 4.69 -1.69
C GLU A 124 13.05 3.90 -0.64
N ILE A 125 11.73 3.90 -0.79
CA ILE A 125 10.80 3.18 0.07
C ILE A 125 10.05 2.19 -0.80
N PRO A 126 10.03 0.90 -0.43
CA PRO A 126 9.23 -0.09 -1.13
C PRO A 126 7.74 0.21 -0.95
N VAL A 127 7.01 0.30 -2.07
CA VAL A 127 5.57 0.56 -2.08
C VAL A 127 4.87 -0.40 -3.04
N TYR A 128 3.71 -0.89 -2.62
CA TYR A 128 2.83 -1.65 -3.50
C TYR A 128 1.88 -0.69 -4.21
N LYS A 129 1.80 -0.83 -5.54
CA LYS A 129 0.82 -0.10 -6.33
C LYS A 129 -0.54 -0.77 -6.16
N THR A 130 -1.51 -0.02 -5.65
CA THR A 130 -2.89 -0.49 -5.51
C THR A 130 -3.85 0.69 -5.59
N TYR A 131 -5.11 0.38 -5.82
CA TYR A 131 -6.23 1.28 -5.60
C TYR A 131 -6.79 1.06 -4.19
N PHE A 132 -7.17 2.14 -3.52
CA PHE A 132 -7.85 2.05 -2.23
C PHE A 132 -8.80 3.22 -2.06
N VAL A 133 -9.80 3.03 -1.21
CA VAL A 133 -10.78 4.05 -0.87
C VAL A 133 -10.94 4.14 0.64
N ILE A 134 -11.15 5.36 1.13
CA ILE A 134 -11.57 5.60 2.51
C ILE A 134 -13.09 5.64 2.51
N GLU A 135 -13.70 4.57 3.02
CA GLU A 135 -15.16 4.41 3.03
C GLU A 135 -15.79 5.18 4.18
N GLU A 136 -15.09 5.28 5.30
CA GLU A 136 -15.55 5.97 6.50
C GLU A 136 -14.38 6.68 7.19
N LEU A 137 -14.61 7.89 7.68
CA LEU A 137 -13.69 8.59 8.56
C LEU A 137 -14.47 9.38 9.60
N VAL A 138 -14.42 8.92 10.85
CA VAL A 138 -15.16 9.52 11.97
C VAL A 138 -14.23 9.87 13.12
N LYS A 139 -14.51 10.99 13.80
CA LYS A 139 -13.88 11.30 15.08
C LYS A 139 -14.44 10.36 16.15
N THR A 140 -13.58 9.83 16.99
CA THR A 140 -13.98 9.02 18.14
C THR A 140 -13.85 9.84 19.42
N PRO A 141 -14.62 9.53 20.48
CA PRO A 141 -14.37 10.11 21.79
C PRO A 141 -12.94 9.84 22.24
N ALA A 142 -12.31 10.81 22.91
CA ALA A 142 -11.06 10.55 23.60
C ALA A 142 -11.29 9.47 24.66
N ALA A 143 -10.32 8.57 24.84
CA ALA A 143 -10.35 7.64 25.95
C ALA A 143 -10.45 8.46 27.26
N PRO A 144 -11.24 8.02 28.25
CA PRO A 144 -11.27 8.68 29.54
C PRO A 144 -9.83 8.69 30.12
N PRO A 145 -9.44 9.77 30.83
CA PRO A 145 -8.13 9.80 31.46
C PRO A 145 -7.98 8.57 32.37
N THR A 146 -6.87 7.84 32.24
CA THR A 146 -6.55 6.75 33.16
C THR A 146 -6.62 7.31 34.58
N PRO A 147 -7.37 6.69 35.51
CA PRO A 147 -7.40 7.13 36.89
C PRO A 147 -5.96 7.20 37.39
N GLN A 148 -5.53 8.39 37.80
CA GLN A 148 -4.31 8.51 38.59
C GLN A 148 -4.61 7.75 39.87
N GLY A 149 -3.85 6.67 40.11
CA GLY A 149 -4.00 5.88 41.34
C GLY A 149 -3.89 6.79 42.58
N PRO A 150 -4.49 6.39 43.70
CA PRO A 150 -4.48 7.17 44.94
C PRO A 150 -3.06 7.48 45.42
#